data_AF-A0A0K2U1B1-F1
#
_entry.id   AF-A0A0K2U1B1-F1
#
_cell.length_a   1.000
_cell.length_b   1.000
_cell.length_c   1.000
_cell.angle_alpha   90.00
_cell.angle_beta   90.00
_cell.angle_gamma   90.00
#
_symmetry.space_group_name_H-M   'P 1'
#
loop_
_entity.id
_entity.type
_entity.pdbx_description
1 polymer ?
#
loop_
_entity_poly.entity_id
_entity_poly.type
_entity_poly.pdbx_seq_one_letter_code
_entity_poly.pdbx_strand_id
1 'polypeptide(L)'
;MPKIVVPSVLIKELGGTKIWTYVPMTKSLLCKLCNFSAKASRKSVLDQHGQCARHKNNVELHIKGDKTTQKLFNVNKYSDKIFNTDLARALMSANIPLAKIDNKEFKDFLVKYTKKKIPSRITMTRTHEKVEFIKQMPDEENNGIEESKKLFEDVSLAKDIALIKSNFKVLKKRLIQLKERLPLVHN
;
A
#
# COMPACT_ATOMS: atom_id res chain seq x y z
N MET A 1 6.93 25.80 30.65
CA MET A 1 7.09 26.36 29.29
C MET A 1 7.16 25.22 28.27
N PRO A 2 6.24 25.11 27.29
CA PRO A 2 6.34 24.09 26.25
C PRO A 2 7.45 24.48 25.27
N LYS A 3 8.51 23.67 25.21
CA LYS A 3 9.62 23.84 24.26
C LYS A 3 9.04 23.84 22.83
N ILE A 4 9.15 24.96 22.14
CA ILE A 4 8.79 25.08 20.72
C ILE A 4 9.80 24.23 19.95
N VAL A 5 9.44 22.98 19.68
CA VAL A 5 10.26 22.10 18.86
C VAL A 5 10.09 22.54 17.42
N VAL A 6 11.10 23.21 16.88
CA VAL A 6 11.12 23.66 15.49
C VAL A 6 11.10 22.43 14.58
N PRO A 7 10.02 22.19 13.81
CA PRO A 7 9.87 20.95 13.04
C PRO A 7 11.01 20.71 12.05
N SER A 8 11.58 21.79 11.50
CA SER A 8 12.72 21.76 10.58
C SER A 8 14.00 21.21 11.20
N VAL A 9 14.22 21.41 12.51
CA VAL A 9 15.38 20.89 13.23
C VAL A 9 15.19 19.40 13.50
N LEU A 10 13.99 19.02 13.94
CA LEU A 10 13.65 17.62 14.23
C LEU A 10 13.69 16.74 12.98
N ILE A 11 13.29 17.27 11.82
CA ILE A 11 13.42 16.56 10.54
C ILE A 11 14.89 16.31 10.19
N LYS A 12 15.79 17.29 10.41
CA LYS A 12 17.23 17.12 10.14
C LYS A 12 17.85 16.04 11.04
N GLU A 13 17.50 16.03 12.33
CA GLU A 13 18.00 15.05 13.30
C GLU A 13 17.55 13.61 13.00
N LEU A 14 16.33 13.43 12.48
CA LEU A 14 15.73 12.10 12.28
C LEU A 14 15.99 11.50 10.88
N GLY A 15 16.89 12.08 10.08
CA GLY A 15 17.25 11.55 8.75
C GLY A 15 16.71 12.35 7.55
N GLY A 16 16.23 13.57 7.78
CA GLY A 16 15.93 14.55 6.73
C GLY A 16 14.54 14.44 6.09
N THR A 17 14.25 15.39 5.20
CA THR A 17 12.96 15.54 4.48
C THR A 17 12.66 14.39 3.51
N LYS A 18 13.68 13.60 3.17
CA LYS A 18 13.53 12.38 2.36
C LYS A 18 12.79 11.28 3.12
N ILE A 19 12.92 11.22 4.45
CA ILE A 19 12.33 10.18 5.29
C ILE A 19 11.09 10.71 6.02
N TRP A 20 11.11 11.97 6.46
CA TRP A 20 10.07 12.57 7.29
C TRP A 20 9.37 13.74 6.61
N THR A 21 8.05 13.81 6.78
CA THR A 21 7.22 14.95 6.40
C THR A 21 6.53 15.51 7.63
N TYR A 22 6.65 16.82 7.85
CA TYR A 22 5.85 17.51 8.85
C TYR A 22 4.49 17.89 8.28
N VAL A 23 3.43 17.59 9.02
CA VAL A 23 2.05 17.97 8.70
C VAL A 23 1.64 19.09 9.65
N PRO A 24 1.56 20.36 9.19
CA PRO A 24 1.25 21.51 10.04
C PRO A 24 -0.11 21.40 10.72
N MET A 25 -1.12 20.86 10.03
CA MET A 25 -2.49 20.73 10.52
C MET A 25 -2.58 19.90 11.80
N THR A 26 -1.81 18.82 11.88
CA THR A 26 -1.84 17.87 13.00
C THR A 26 -0.61 17.98 13.90
N LYS A 27 0.28 18.95 13.62
CA LYS A 27 1.58 19.15 14.29
C LYS A 27 2.36 17.84 14.47
N SER A 28 2.31 16.97 13.46
CA SER A 28 2.81 15.60 13.50
C SER A 28 3.84 15.33 12.39
N LEU A 29 4.79 14.45 12.68
CA LEU A 29 5.75 13.93 11.73
C LEU A 29 5.30 12.58 11.20
N LEU A 30 5.36 12.42 9.89
CA LEU A 30 5.03 11.20 9.16
C LEU A 30 6.30 10.62 8.54
N CYS A 31 6.60 9.36 8.84
CA CYS A 31 7.65 8.60 8.17
C CYS A 31 7.10 8.00 6.86
N LYS A 32 7.66 8.43 5.72
CA LYS A 32 7.28 7.96 4.38
C LYS A 32 7.56 6.47 4.17
N LEU A 33 8.58 5.95 4.84
CA LEU A 33 9.05 4.56 4.67
C LEU A 33 8.26 3.54 5.49
N CYS A 34 7.68 3.98 6.62
CA CYS A 34 7.01 3.09 7.56
C CYS A 34 5.50 3.32 7.65
N ASN A 35 4.98 4.37 7.02
CA ASN A 35 3.60 4.85 7.17
C ASN A 35 3.24 5.06 8.66
N PHE A 36 4.19 5.59 9.43
CA PHE A 36 4.10 5.84 10.86
C PHE A 36 3.97 7.35 11.10
N SER A 37 3.04 7.76 11.96
CA SER A 37 2.86 9.17 12.35
C SER A 37 2.87 9.35 13.86
N ALA A 38 3.51 10.42 14.33
CA ALA A 38 3.47 10.84 15.72
C ALA A 38 3.58 12.37 15.85
N LYS A 39 3.00 12.93 16.91
CA LYS A 39 3.12 14.37 17.22
C LYS A 39 4.59 14.77 17.33
N ALA A 40 4.95 15.90 16.75
CA ALA A 40 6.32 16.43 16.78
C ALA A 40 6.80 16.75 18.22
N SER A 41 5.87 16.92 19.15
CA SER A 41 6.16 17.07 20.58
C SER A 41 6.68 15.79 21.24
N ARG A 42 6.43 14.61 20.67
CA ARG A 42 6.85 13.31 21.23
C ARG A 42 8.17 12.85 20.61
N LYS A 43 9.26 13.57 20.90
CA LYS A 43 10.60 13.28 20.37
C LYS A 43 11.07 11.84 20.68
N SER A 44 10.87 11.36 21.91
CA SER A 44 11.27 9.99 22.32
C SER A 44 10.63 8.89 21.47
N VAL A 45 9.35 9.05 21.10
CA VAL A 45 8.61 8.11 20.26
C VAL A 45 9.15 8.11 18.83
N LEU A 46 9.55 9.28 18.32
CA LEU A 46 10.14 9.44 16.99
C LEU A 46 11.56 8.85 16.94
N ASP A 47 12.36 9.07 17.99
CA ASP A 47 13.69 8.48 18.12
C ASP A 47 13.60 6.95 18.20
N GLN A 48 12.71 6.42 19.04
CA GLN A 48 12.47 4.98 19.16
C GLN A 48 12.00 4.38 17.84
N HIS A 49 11.15 5.09 17.10
CA HIS A 49 10.75 4.69 15.76
C HIS A 49 11.95 4.60 14.81
N GLY A 50 12.81 5.62 14.77
CA GLY A 50 14.01 5.65 13.93
C GLY A 50 14.98 4.51 14.23
N GLN A 51 15.05 4.09 15.50
CA GLN A 51 15.91 2.99 15.94
C GLN A 51 15.33 1.59 15.71
N CYS A 52 14.02 1.48 15.43
CA CYS A 52 13.35 0.21 15.23
C CYS A 52 13.93 -0.54 14.02
N ALA A 53 14.11 -1.87 14.15
CA ALA A 53 14.61 -2.74 13.08
C ALA A 53 13.82 -2.58 11.77
N ARG A 54 12.50 -2.39 11.87
CA ARG A 54 11.64 -2.13 10.70
C ARG A 54 12.03 -0.84 9.97
N HIS A 55 12.33 0.23 10.70
CA HIS A 55 12.73 1.49 10.12
C HIS A 55 14.11 1.37 9.47
N LYS A 56 15.09 0.82 10.18
CA LYS A 56 16.45 0.60 9.67
C LYS A 56 16.46 -0.22 8.38
N ASN A 57 15.73 -1.34 8.35
CA ASN A 57 15.61 -2.18 7.15
C ASN A 57 14.97 -1.41 5.97
N ASN A 58 13.91 -0.63 6.23
CA ASN A 58 13.25 0.14 5.19
C ASN A 58 14.13 1.29 4.66
N VAL A 59 14.95 1.92 5.52
CA VAL A 59 15.94 2.92 5.13
C VAL A 59 17.03 2.29 4.26
N GLU A 60 17.56 1.13 4.66
CA GLU A 60 18.57 0.41 3.90
C GLU A 60 18.05 0.02 2.50
N LEU A 61 16.81 -0.47 2.42
CA LEU A 61 16.14 -0.78 1.16
C LEU A 61 15.91 0.47 0.31
N HIS A 62 15.59 1.62 0.92
CA HIS A 62 15.42 2.89 0.19
C HIS A 62 16.75 3.38 -0.39
N ILE A 63 17.85 3.31 0.38
CA ILE A 63 19.18 3.71 -0.07
C ILE A 63 19.68 2.78 -1.19
N LYS A 64 19.46 1.47 -1.06
CA LYS A 64 19.82 0.48 -2.09
C LYS A 64 18.94 0.61 -3.34
N GLY A 65 17.66 0.94 -3.18
CA GLY A 65 16.69 1.14 -4.27
C GLY A 65 16.93 2.40 -5.11
N ASP A 66 17.58 3.43 -4.57
CA ASP A 66 17.87 4.68 -5.31
C ASP A 66 18.90 4.48 -6.44
N LYS A 67 19.70 3.39 -6.43
CA LYS A 67 20.63 3.04 -7.53
C LYS A 67 19.98 2.23 -8.65
N THR A 68 18.77 1.73 -8.47
CA THR A 68 18.10 0.88 -9.45
C THR A 68 16.64 1.30 -9.53
N THR A 69 16.40 2.31 -10.39
CA THR A 69 15.09 2.63 -10.99
C THR A 69 13.91 2.58 -10.04
N GLN A 70 13.41 3.76 -9.67
CA GLN A 70 12.04 4.01 -9.21
C GLN A 70 11.10 2.82 -9.47
N LYS A 71 10.95 1.92 -8.47
CA LYS A 71 9.81 1.00 -8.43
C LYS A 71 8.60 1.84 -8.07
N LEU A 72 8.10 2.48 -9.11
CA LEU A 72 6.85 3.18 -9.16
C LEU A 72 5.77 2.26 -8.60
N PHE A 73 5.29 2.64 -7.41
CA PHE A 73 4.09 2.17 -6.74
C PHE A 73 4.01 0.68 -6.34
N ASN A 74 3.92 0.49 -5.03
CA ASN A 74 3.38 -0.68 -4.36
C ASN A 74 1.84 -0.80 -4.61
N VAL A 75 1.40 -0.78 -5.87
CA VAL A 75 -0.01 -1.01 -6.28
C VAL A 75 -0.26 -2.52 -6.27
N ASN A 76 -0.37 -3.12 -5.09
CA ASN A 76 -1.21 -4.31 -4.99
C ASN A 76 -1.76 -4.61 -3.60
N LYS A 77 -1.69 -3.66 -2.65
CA LYS A 77 -2.34 -3.83 -1.34
C LYS A 77 -3.84 -4.11 -1.45
N TYR A 78 -4.49 -3.65 -2.53
CA TYR A 78 -5.90 -3.92 -2.77
C TYR A 78 -6.14 -5.38 -3.21
N SER A 79 -5.38 -5.90 -4.17
CA SER A 79 -5.55 -7.30 -4.59
C SER A 79 -5.06 -8.30 -3.55
N ASP A 80 -4.09 -7.93 -2.72
CA ASP A 80 -3.66 -8.74 -1.58
C ASP A 80 -4.76 -8.80 -0.51
N LYS A 81 -5.48 -7.68 -0.28
CA LYS A 81 -6.65 -7.68 0.62
C LYS A 81 -7.77 -8.55 0.09
N ILE A 82 -8.14 -8.42 -1.18
CA ILE A 82 -9.19 -9.26 -1.81
C ILE A 82 -8.81 -10.73 -1.70
N PHE A 83 -7.59 -11.09 -2.08
CA PHE A 83 -7.10 -12.46 -2.00
C PHE A 83 -7.18 -13.02 -0.57
N ASN A 84 -6.77 -12.25 0.44
CA ASN A 84 -6.82 -12.70 1.83
C ASN A 84 -8.26 -12.92 2.31
N THR A 85 -9.19 -12.05 1.91
CA THR A 85 -10.62 -12.18 2.23
C THR A 85 -11.22 -13.42 1.57
N ASP A 86 -10.94 -13.62 0.28
CA ASP A 86 -11.46 -14.76 -0.49
C ASP A 86 -10.93 -16.08 0.03
N LEU A 87 -9.63 -16.13 0.38
CA LEU A 87 -9.02 -17.31 0.98
C LEU A 87 -9.62 -17.62 2.35
N ALA A 88 -9.84 -16.61 3.20
CA ALA A 88 -10.47 -16.81 4.51
C ALA A 88 -11.89 -17.36 4.37
N ARG A 89 -12.66 -16.77 3.45
CA ARG A 89 -14.02 -17.21 3.14
C ARG A 89 -14.05 -18.65 2.62
N ALA A 90 -13.15 -19.01 1.68
CA ALA A 90 -13.08 -20.36 1.15
C ALA A 90 -12.79 -21.42 2.23
N LEU A 91 -11.84 -21.14 3.13
CA LEU A 91 -11.53 -22.04 4.25
C LEU A 91 -12.72 -22.19 5.20
N MET A 92 -13.35 -21.08 5.58
CA MET A 92 -14.50 -21.11 6.48
C MET A 92 -15.72 -21.82 5.87
N SER A 93 -16.02 -21.57 4.59
CA SER A 93 -17.10 -22.25 3.87
C SER A 93 -16.85 -23.76 3.73
N ALA A 94 -15.59 -24.19 3.69
CA ALA A 94 -15.20 -25.60 3.69
C ALA A 94 -15.08 -26.20 5.11
N ASN A 95 -15.46 -25.45 6.15
CA ASN A 95 -15.28 -25.83 7.56
C ASN A 95 -13.82 -26.16 7.94
N ILE A 96 -12.86 -25.50 7.27
CA ILE A 96 -11.43 -25.64 7.53
C ILE A 96 -11.00 -24.50 8.47
N PRO A 97 -10.49 -24.82 9.67
CA PRO A 97 -10.02 -23.78 10.60
C PRO A 97 -8.89 -22.94 10.00
N LEU A 98 -8.99 -21.61 10.13
CA LEU A 98 -7.96 -20.66 9.66
C LEU A 98 -6.56 -20.95 10.23
N ALA A 99 -6.46 -21.62 11.37
CA ALA A 99 -5.19 -22.05 11.95
C ALA A 99 -4.39 -22.98 11.04
N LYS A 100 -5.05 -23.71 10.13
CA LYS A 100 -4.39 -24.60 9.18
C LYS A 100 -3.53 -23.86 8.16
N ILE A 101 -3.68 -22.54 8.02
CA ILE A 101 -2.81 -21.77 7.13
C ILE A 101 -1.37 -21.62 7.61
N ASP A 102 -1.12 -21.79 8.90
CA ASP A 102 0.23 -21.74 9.46
C ASP A 102 0.94 -23.10 9.33
N ASN A 103 0.24 -24.15 8.89
CA ASN A 103 0.90 -25.41 8.54
C ASN A 103 1.83 -25.19 7.33
N LYS A 104 3.09 -25.60 7.48
CA LYS A 104 4.14 -25.34 6.49
C LYS A 104 3.82 -25.94 5.12
N GLU A 105 3.41 -27.20 5.05
CA GLU A 105 3.16 -27.88 3.76
C GLU A 105 1.96 -27.27 3.04
N PHE A 106 0.88 -27.01 3.79
CA PHE A 106 -0.31 -26.35 3.24
C PHE A 106 0.01 -24.95 2.73
N LYS A 107 0.82 -24.19 3.47
CA LYS A 107 1.26 -22.86 3.07
C LYS A 107 2.17 -22.91 1.85
N ASP A 108 3.12 -23.82 1.80
CA ASP A 108 4.05 -23.99 0.67
C ASP A 108 3.29 -24.40 -0.59
N PHE A 109 2.29 -25.29 -0.46
CA PHE A 109 1.36 -25.63 -1.55
C PHE A 109 0.65 -24.38 -2.09
N LEU A 110 0.04 -23.58 -1.21
CA LEU A 110 -0.66 -22.36 -1.63
C LEU A 110 0.30 -21.36 -2.29
N VAL A 111 1.50 -21.15 -1.74
CA VAL A 111 2.52 -20.27 -2.35
C VAL A 111 2.88 -20.76 -3.75
N LYS A 112 3.12 -22.07 -3.92
CA LYS A 112 3.52 -22.68 -5.19
C LYS A 112 2.50 -22.43 -6.30
N TYR A 113 1.23 -22.66 -6.02
CA TYR A 113 0.18 -22.60 -7.04
C TYR A 113 -0.44 -21.21 -7.22
N THR A 114 -0.50 -20.40 -6.16
CA THR A 114 -1.07 -19.05 -6.25
C THR A 114 -0.04 -17.99 -6.65
N LYS A 115 1.26 -18.29 -6.48
CA LYS A 115 2.38 -17.34 -6.62
C LYS A 115 2.20 -16.06 -5.77
N LYS A 116 1.38 -16.14 -4.72
CA LYS A 116 1.08 -15.04 -3.81
C LYS A 116 1.69 -15.30 -2.44
N LYS A 117 1.95 -14.21 -1.72
CA LYS A 117 2.35 -14.28 -0.32
C LYS A 117 1.13 -14.67 0.53
N ILE A 118 1.24 -15.78 1.23
CA ILE A 118 0.15 -16.28 2.08
C ILE A 118 0.15 -15.55 3.43
N PRO A 119 -0.99 -14.99 3.86
CA PRO A 119 -1.12 -14.29 5.14
C PRO A 119 -0.90 -15.24 6.33
N SER A 120 -0.53 -14.67 7.48
CA SER A 120 -0.51 -15.42 8.75
C SER A 120 -1.93 -15.66 9.25
N ARG A 121 -2.12 -16.67 10.13
CA ARG A 121 -3.39 -16.86 10.84
C ARG A 121 -3.94 -15.57 11.44
N ILE A 122 -3.10 -14.79 12.14
CA ILE A 122 -3.51 -13.53 12.79
C ILE A 122 -4.04 -12.53 11.75
N THR A 123 -3.39 -12.44 10.60
CA THR A 123 -3.83 -11.58 9.50
C THR A 123 -5.18 -12.04 8.96
N MET A 124 -5.39 -13.34 8.79
CA MET A 124 -6.65 -13.89 8.29
C MET A 124 -7.80 -13.69 9.27
N THR A 125 -7.59 -13.98 10.55
CA THR A 125 -8.62 -13.81 11.59
C THR A 125 -9.11 -12.36 11.64
N ARG A 126 -8.18 -11.39 11.65
CA ARG A 126 -8.55 -9.96 11.61
C ARG A 126 -9.29 -9.54 10.35
N THR A 127 -8.94 -10.12 9.20
CA THR A 127 -9.63 -9.83 7.93
C THR A 127 -11.05 -10.38 7.97
N HIS A 128 -11.23 -11.61 8.47
CA HIS A 128 -12.53 -12.24 8.61
C HIS A 128 -13.42 -11.48 9.61
N GLU A 129 -12.92 -11.18 10.82
CA GLU A 129 -13.66 -10.39 11.84
C GLU A 129 -14.18 -9.06 11.29
N LYS A 130 -13.36 -8.36 10.49
CA LYS A 130 -13.79 -7.10 9.85
C LYS A 130 -14.91 -7.31 8.85
N VAL A 131 -14.85 -8.39 8.07
CA VAL A 131 -15.87 -8.68 7.05
C VAL A 131 -17.17 -9.09 7.72
N GLU A 132 -17.12 -9.92 8.75
CA GLU A 132 -18.30 -10.33 9.52
C GLU A 132 -18.92 -9.17 10.28
N PHE A 133 -18.12 -8.26 10.85
CA PHE A 133 -18.63 -7.05 11.48
C PHE A 133 -19.41 -6.17 10.49
N ILE A 134 -18.89 -5.97 9.27
CA ILE A 134 -19.57 -5.18 8.23
C ILE A 134 -20.90 -5.83 7.81
N LYS A 135 -20.96 -7.16 7.73
CA LYS A 135 -22.20 -7.88 7.40
C LYS A 135 -23.27 -7.78 8.48
N GLN A 136 -22.89 -7.49 9.71
CA GLN A 136 -23.79 -7.35 10.86
C GLN A 136 -24.26 -5.90 11.08
N MET A 137 -23.79 -4.94 10.27
CA MET A 137 -24.27 -3.56 10.33
C MET A 137 -25.66 -3.46 9.68
N PRO A 138 -26.60 -2.69 10.25
CA PRO A 138 -27.95 -2.54 9.72
C PRO A 138 -27.93 -2.04 8.28
N ASP A 139 -28.82 -2.57 7.45
CA ASP A 139 -28.80 -2.45 5.99
C ASP A 139 -28.77 -0.99 5.47
N GLU A 140 -29.28 -0.03 6.23
CA GLU A 140 -29.30 1.39 5.86
C GLU A 140 -27.89 2.02 5.76
N GLU A 141 -26.96 1.67 6.65
CA GLU A 141 -25.58 2.17 6.58
C GLU A 141 -24.75 1.45 5.51
N ASN A 142 -25.00 0.16 5.28
CA ASN A 142 -24.31 -0.61 4.26
C ASN A 142 -24.73 -0.17 2.84
N ASN A 143 -26.02 0.14 2.64
CA ASN A 143 -26.53 0.67 1.39
C ASN A 143 -25.99 2.08 1.11
N GLY A 144 -25.86 2.95 2.13
CA GLY A 144 -25.21 4.26 2.00
C GLY A 144 -23.71 4.18 1.64
N ILE A 145 -22.99 3.17 2.14
CA ILE A 145 -21.59 2.91 1.76
C ILE A 145 -21.50 2.36 0.32
N GLU A 146 -22.47 1.55 -0.12
CA GLU A 146 -22.51 0.99 -1.47
C GLU A 146 -22.93 2.02 -2.52
N GLU A 147 -23.91 2.87 -2.22
CA GLU A 147 -24.29 4.02 -3.05
C GLU A 147 -23.19 5.05 -3.14
N SER A 148 -22.50 5.36 -2.04
CA SER A 148 -21.35 6.27 -2.10
C SER A 148 -20.20 5.68 -2.93
N LYS A 149 -19.91 4.37 -2.84
CA LYS A 149 -18.94 3.70 -3.74
C LYS A 149 -19.35 3.80 -5.23
N LYS A 150 -20.63 3.60 -5.54
CA LYS A 150 -21.16 3.78 -6.91
C LYS A 150 -21.03 5.22 -7.39
N LEU A 151 -21.35 6.20 -6.54
CA LEU A 151 -21.14 7.62 -6.83
C LEU A 151 -19.67 7.94 -7.10
N PHE A 152 -18.73 7.37 -6.34
CA PHE A 152 -17.29 7.55 -6.55
C PHE A 152 -16.77 6.88 -7.84
N GLU A 153 -17.38 5.77 -8.28
CA GLU A 153 -17.07 5.14 -9.57
C GLU A 153 -17.58 5.98 -10.75
N ASP A 154 -18.69 6.70 -10.57
CA ASP A 154 -19.27 7.62 -11.56
C ASP A 154 -18.62 9.02 -11.60
N VAL A 155 -17.74 9.36 -10.64
CA VAL A 155 -16.98 10.62 -10.70
C VAL A 155 -16.05 10.60 -11.92
N SER A 156 -16.17 11.66 -12.72
CA SER A 156 -15.39 12.05 -13.92
C SER A 156 -13.99 11.44 -14.04
N LEU A 157 -13.26 11.29 -12.93
CA LEU A 157 -11.92 10.72 -12.84
C LEU A 157 -11.79 9.32 -13.50
N ALA A 158 -12.78 8.43 -13.40
CA ALA A 158 -12.69 7.11 -14.04
C ALA A 158 -12.73 7.22 -15.59
N LYS A 159 -13.59 8.11 -16.11
CA LYS A 159 -13.69 8.42 -17.53
C LYS A 159 -12.45 9.17 -18.02
N ASP A 160 -11.96 10.12 -17.23
CA ASP A 160 -10.73 10.87 -17.51
C ASP A 160 -9.50 9.94 -17.54
N ILE A 161 -9.40 8.99 -16.62
CA ILE A 161 -8.35 7.95 -16.62
C ILE A 161 -8.47 7.04 -17.84
N ALA A 162 -9.69 6.64 -18.23
CA ALA A 162 -9.91 5.83 -19.42
C ALA A 162 -9.49 6.57 -20.71
N LEU A 163 -9.84 7.87 -20.81
CA LEU A 163 -9.43 8.74 -21.91
C LEU A 163 -7.91 8.90 -21.98
N ILE A 164 -7.26 9.15 -20.83
CA ILE A 164 -5.79 9.22 -20.74
C ILE A 164 -5.14 7.92 -21.20
N LYS A 165 -5.63 6.76 -20.73
CA LYS A 165 -5.11 5.44 -21.15
C LYS A 165 -5.27 5.20 -22.64
N SER A 166 -6.41 5.60 -23.22
CA SER A 166 -6.68 5.50 -24.65
C SER A 166 -5.68 6.35 -25.45
N ASN A 167 -5.48 7.61 -25.06
CA ASN A 167 -4.54 8.51 -25.71
C ASN A 167 -3.10 8.00 -25.64
N PHE A 168 -2.68 7.44 -24.49
CA PHE A 168 -1.37 6.79 -24.36
C PHE A 168 -1.20 5.59 -25.30
N LYS A 169 -2.25 4.79 -25.53
CA LYS A 169 -2.22 3.66 -26.47
C LYS A 169 -2.01 4.14 -27.91
N VAL A 170 -2.71 5.20 -28.31
CA VAL A 170 -2.58 5.80 -29.65
C VAL A 170 -1.18 6.39 -29.86
N LEU A 171 -0.68 7.15 -28.88
CA LEU A 171 0.66 7.73 -28.92
C LEU A 171 1.74 6.65 -28.99
N LYS A 172 1.61 5.58 -28.21
CA LYS A 172 2.53 4.43 -28.25
C LYS A 172 2.54 3.75 -29.62
N LYS A 173 1.37 3.57 -30.24
CA LYS A 173 1.26 2.99 -31.60
C LYS A 173 1.93 3.87 -32.66
N ARG A 174 1.74 5.19 -32.59
CA ARG A 174 2.41 6.14 -33.50
C ARG A 174 3.93 6.17 -33.28
N LEU A 175 4.39 6.08 -32.03
CA LEU A 175 5.81 6.03 -31.71
C LEU A 175 6.49 4.77 -32.29
N ILE A 176 5.80 3.63 -32.25
CA ILE A 176 6.27 2.38 -32.86
C ILE A 176 6.36 2.53 -34.39
N GLN A 177 5.31 3.08 -35.02
CA GLN A 177 5.31 3.32 -36.47
C GLN A 177 6.40 4.31 -36.92
N LEU A 178 6.75 5.30 -36.09
CA LEU A 178 7.85 6.22 -36.38
C LEU A 178 9.21 5.53 -36.23
N LYS A 179 9.37 4.64 -35.24
CA LYS A 179 10.59 3.82 -35.09
C LYS A 179 10.80 2.86 -36.24
N GLU A 180 9.73 2.30 -36.80
CA GLU A 180 9.80 1.41 -37.98
C GLU A 180 10.11 2.17 -39.28
N ARG A 181 9.88 3.49 -39.31
CA ARG A 181 10.16 4.36 -40.46
C ARG A 181 11.50 5.09 -40.38
N LEU A 182 12.20 5.02 -39.25
CA LEU A 182 13.56 5.52 -39.12
C LEU A 182 14.50 4.49 -39.78
N PRO A 183 15.23 4.85 -40.86
CA PRO A 183 16.21 3.93 -41.42
C PRO A 183 17.25 3.60 -40.35
N LEU A 184 17.59 2.32 -40.23
CA LEU A 184 18.70 1.84 -39.42
C LEU A 184 19.96 2.55 -39.92
N VAL A 185 20.37 3.62 -39.24
CA VAL A 185 21.73 4.15 -39.36
C VAL A 185 22.62 3.11 -38.68
N HIS A 186 23.00 2.10 -39.45
CA HIS A 186 24.18 1.30 -39.15
C HIS A 186 25.39 2.23 -39.29
N ASN A 187 26.24 2.19 -38.26
CA ASN A 187 27.59 2.77 -38.27
C ASN A 187 28.35 2.39 -39.55
#